data_AF-A0AAV6ZKB9-F1
#
_entry.id   AF-A0AAV6ZKB9-F1
#
_cell.length_a   1.000
_cell.length_b   1.000
_cell.length_c   1.000
_cell.angle_alpha   90.00
_cell.angle_beta   90.00
_cell.angle_gamma   90.00
#
_symmetry.space_group_name_H-M   'P 1'
#
loop_
_entity.id
_entity.type
_entity.pdbx_description
1 polymer ?
#
loop_
_entity_poly.entity_id
_entity_poly.type
_entity_poly.pdbx_seq_one_letter_code
_entity_poly.pdbx_strand_id
1 'polypeptide(L)'
;MFTLLHEILVVEDPIQLQRLKFAFESDGLLALMHHSNHIDSSRCYQCVKFLVTLAQKCPAAKEYFKENSQHWSWAVQWLQKKMSEHCWAPQSNVSNETSTAKTFQRTISAQDTLAYATALLNEKDQSGSSNGSESSPANENGDRSMQQGPDSPMILGDSKSDLEDVDP
;
A
#
# COMPACT_ATOMS: atom_id res chain seq x y z
N MET A 1 -9.52 -18.72 6.58
CA MET A 1 -9.32 -19.57 5.37
C MET A 1 -7.91 -20.15 5.30
N PHE A 2 -6.84 -19.43 5.68
CA PHE A 2 -5.45 -19.94 5.58
C PHE A 2 -4.81 -20.35 6.92
N THR A 3 -5.59 -20.72 7.93
CA THR A 3 -5.07 -20.95 9.29
C THR A 3 -4.00 -22.04 9.36
N LEU A 4 -4.25 -23.24 8.81
CA LEU A 4 -3.26 -24.31 8.85
C LEU A 4 -1.98 -23.97 8.06
N LEU A 5 -2.13 -23.33 6.89
CA LEU A 5 -0.99 -22.88 6.09
C LEU A 5 -0.16 -21.85 6.86
N HIS A 6 -0.80 -20.90 7.55
CA HIS A 6 -0.12 -19.96 8.44
C HIS A 6 0.74 -20.71 9.46
N GLU A 7 0.12 -21.61 10.24
CA GLU A 7 0.81 -22.34 11.31
C GLU A 7 2.02 -23.13 10.78
N ILE A 8 1.91 -23.74 9.59
CA ILE A 8 3.01 -24.47 8.96
C ILE A 8 4.15 -23.53 8.52
N LEU A 9 3.82 -22.36 7.98
CA LEU A 9 4.82 -21.41 7.45
C LEU A 9 5.56 -20.64 8.55
N VAL A 10 4.97 -20.50 9.75
CA VAL A 10 5.62 -19.81 10.88
C VAL A 10 6.48 -20.73 11.74
N VAL A 11 6.48 -22.05 11.53
CA VAL A 11 7.39 -22.96 12.25
C VAL A 11 8.84 -22.55 12.00
N GLU A 12 9.58 -22.27 13.07
CA GLU A 12 10.99 -21.90 13.02
C GLU A 12 11.86 -23.16 13.04
N ASP A 13 12.34 -23.55 11.85
CA ASP A 13 13.26 -24.66 11.68
C ASP A 13 14.15 -24.43 10.44
N PRO A 14 15.18 -25.26 10.20
CA PRO A 14 16.12 -25.07 9.09
C PRO A 14 15.49 -25.09 7.68
N ILE A 15 14.25 -25.54 7.52
CA ILE A 15 13.57 -25.65 6.22
C ILE A 15 12.43 -24.62 6.07
N GLN A 16 12.26 -23.67 7.00
CA GLN A 16 11.22 -22.65 6.94
C GLN A 16 11.23 -21.84 5.64
N LEU A 17 12.42 -21.40 5.19
CA LEU A 17 12.56 -20.67 3.94
C LEU A 17 12.16 -21.54 2.73
N GLN A 18 12.45 -22.84 2.78
CA GLN A 18 12.06 -23.77 1.72
C GLN A 18 10.53 -23.94 1.68
N ARG A 19 9.86 -24.02 2.83
CA ARG A 19 8.39 -24.01 2.90
C ARG A 19 7.79 -22.74 2.31
N LEU A 20 8.37 -21.58 2.63
CA LEU A 20 7.94 -20.30 2.05
C LEU A 20 8.07 -20.30 0.52
N LYS A 21 9.22 -20.69 -0.02
CA LYS A 21 9.43 -20.80 -1.47
C LYS A 21 8.37 -21.69 -2.13
N PHE A 22 8.18 -22.91 -1.63
CA PHE A 22 7.20 -23.84 -2.18
C PHE A 22 5.75 -23.33 -2.08
N ALA A 23 5.39 -22.65 -0.99
CA ALA A 23 4.02 -22.16 -0.82
C ALA A 23 3.68 -20.99 -1.76
N PHE A 24 4.68 -20.24 -2.26
CA PHE A 24 4.46 -19.03 -3.05
C PHE A 24 4.88 -19.16 -4.53
N GLU A 25 5.80 -20.05 -4.88
CA GLU A 25 6.33 -20.20 -6.25
C GLU A 25 5.54 -21.20 -7.11
N SER A 26 5.73 -21.10 -8.44
CA SER A 26 5.38 -21.99 -9.58
C SER A 26 3.94 -22.51 -9.71
N ASP A 27 3.30 -22.97 -8.64
CA ASP A 27 1.89 -23.39 -8.56
C ASP A 27 1.23 -22.99 -7.22
N GLY A 28 1.96 -22.21 -6.40
CA GLY A 28 1.54 -21.80 -5.07
C GLY A 28 0.59 -20.61 -5.05
N LEU A 29 0.63 -19.86 -3.96
CA LEU A 29 -0.31 -18.78 -3.69
C LEU A 29 -0.28 -17.67 -4.77
N LEU A 30 0.89 -17.38 -5.36
CA LEU A 30 1.00 -16.36 -6.41
C LEU A 30 0.26 -16.78 -7.70
N ALA A 31 0.36 -18.05 -8.08
CA ALA A 31 -0.40 -18.59 -9.22
C ALA A 31 -1.91 -18.51 -8.97
N LEU A 32 -2.35 -18.89 -7.75
CA LEU A 32 -3.75 -18.75 -7.35
C LEU A 32 -4.24 -17.29 -7.40
N MET A 33 -3.41 -16.35 -6.97
CA MET A 33 -3.71 -14.91 -7.03
C MET A 33 -3.86 -14.44 -8.47
N HIS A 34 -2.94 -14.82 -9.36
CA HIS A 34 -3.02 -14.49 -10.79
C HIS A 34 -4.30 -15.00 -11.44
N HIS A 35 -4.75 -16.21 -11.09
CA HIS A 35 -5.98 -16.78 -11.63
C HIS A 35 -7.25 -16.12 -11.08
N SER A 36 -7.25 -15.78 -9.78
CA SER A 36 -8.45 -15.31 -9.08
C SER A 36 -8.69 -13.80 -9.17
N ASN A 37 -7.68 -12.98 -9.48
CA ASN A 37 -7.79 -11.52 -9.49
C ASN A 37 -8.92 -10.93 -10.38
N HIS A 38 -9.38 -11.64 -11.41
CA HIS A 38 -10.48 -11.23 -12.30
C HIS A 38 -11.81 -11.92 -11.99
N ILE A 39 -11.75 -13.20 -11.59
CA ILE A 39 -12.92 -14.09 -11.49
C ILE A 39 -13.46 -14.13 -10.05
N ASP A 40 -12.58 -14.04 -9.06
CA ASP A 40 -12.89 -14.10 -7.63
C ASP A 40 -12.00 -13.11 -6.87
N SER A 41 -12.35 -11.82 -6.98
CA SER A 41 -11.59 -10.75 -6.32
C SER A 41 -11.56 -10.90 -4.79
N SER A 42 -12.58 -11.53 -4.19
CA SER A 42 -12.60 -11.83 -2.75
C SER A 42 -11.46 -12.78 -2.40
N ARG A 43 -11.31 -13.89 -3.15
CA ARG A 43 -10.21 -14.84 -2.96
C ARG A 43 -8.84 -14.22 -3.20
N CYS A 44 -8.68 -13.43 -4.27
CA CYS A 44 -7.42 -12.73 -4.52
C CYS A 44 -7.06 -11.80 -3.34
N TYR A 45 -8.03 -11.04 -2.83
CA TYR A 45 -7.82 -10.20 -1.65
C TYR A 45 -7.45 -11.02 -0.40
N GLN A 46 -8.11 -12.16 -0.14
CA GLN A 46 -7.74 -13.00 1.01
C GLN A 46 -6.29 -13.49 0.90
N CYS A 47 -5.80 -13.77 -0.31
CA CYS A 47 -4.40 -14.14 -0.53
C CYS A 47 -3.44 -12.97 -0.25
N VAL A 48 -3.77 -11.75 -0.72
CA VAL A 48 -2.99 -10.53 -0.41
C VAL A 48 -2.96 -10.29 1.10
N LYS A 49 -4.12 -10.36 1.76
CA LYS A 49 -4.24 -10.20 3.21
C LYS A 49 -3.41 -11.24 3.97
N PHE A 50 -3.41 -12.49 3.50
CA PHE A 50 -2.59 -13.56 4.05
C PHE A 50 -1.10 -13.27 3.92
N LEU A 51 -0.63 -12.85 2.74
CA LEU A 51 0.77 -12.46 2.50
C LEU A 51 1.21 -11.38 3.50
N VAL A 52 0.42 -10.30 3.62
CA VAL A 52 0.70 -9.20 4.55
C VAL A 52 0.71 -9.69 6.00
N THR A 53 -0.28 -10.48 6.40
CA THR A 53 -0.37 -11.02 7.77
C THR A 53 0.83 -11.90 8.10
N LEU A 54 1.26 -12.74 7.15
CA LEU A 54 2.40 -13.62 7.32
C LEU A 54 3.70 -12.82 7.47
N ALA A 55 3.90 -11.78 6.65
CA ALA A 55 5.06 -10.89 6.75
C ALA A 55 5.14 -10.15 8.10
N GLN A 56 4.00 -9.79 8.67
CA GLN A 56 3.94 -9.12 9.98
C GLN A 56 4.30 -10.04 11.14
N LYS A 57 4.05 -11.35 11.01
CA LYS A 57 4.21 -12.33 12.09
C LYS A 57 5.44 -13.21 11.96
N CYS A 58 6.04 -13.28 10.77
CA CYS A 58 7.16 -14.15 10.46
C CYS A 58 8.31 -13.34 9.82
N PRO A 59 9.41 -13.08 10.54
CA PRO A 59 10.56 -12.35 10.00
C PRO A 59 11.15 -12.99 8.74
N ALA A 60 11.23 -14.33 8.69
CA ALA A 60 11.71 -15.05 7.52
C ALA A 60 10.81 -14.81 6.28
N ALA A 61 9.49 -14.73 6.48
CA ALA A 61 8.56 -14.39 5.41
C ALA A 61 8.70 -12.93 4.99
N LYS A 62 8.89 -12.01 5.95
CA LYS A 62 9.13 -10.59 5.67
C LYS A 62 10.33 -10.40 4.74
N GLU A 63 11.47 -10.99 5.11
CA GLU A 63 12.69 -10.91 4.29
C GLU A 63 12.51 -11.59 2.93
N TYR A 64 11.90 -12.77 2.89
CA TYR A 64 11.59 -13.46 1.62
C TYR A 64 10.76 -12.58 0.67
N PHE A 65 9.72 -11.91 1.16
CA PHE A 65 8.89 -11.04 0.31
C PHE A 65 9.61 -9.76 -0.12
N LYS A 66 10.50 -9.20 0.71
CA LYS A 66 11.34 -8.05 0.33
C LYS A 66 12.31 -8.42 -0.79
N GLU A 67 13.00 -9.55 -0.65
CA GLU A 67 13.94 -10.05 -1.66
C GLU A 67 13.24 -10.32 -2.99
N ASN A 68 12.02 -10.86 -2.95
CA ASN A 68 11.23 -11.29 -4.11
C ASN A 68 10.10 -10.33 -4.49
N SER A 69 10.26 -9.03 -4.22
CA SER A 69 9.24 -8.00 -4.43
C SER A 69 8.66 -7.98 -5.85
N GLN A 70 9.48 -8.28 -6.86
CA GLN A 70 9.08 -8.34 -8.25
C GLN A 70 8.00 -9.40 -8.56
N HIS A 71 7.86 -10.44 -7.73
CA HIS A 71 6.88 -11.51 -7.96
C HIS A 71 5.47 -11.16 -7.51
N TRP A 72 5.32 -10.19 -6.60
CA TRP A 72 4.04 -9.90 -5.96
C TRP A 72 3.68 -8.41 -5.92
N SER A 73 4.58 -7.51 -6.33
CA SER A 73 4.30 -6.06 -6.38
C SER A 73 3.07 -5.71 -7.22
N TRP A 74 2.79 -6.50 -8.27
CA TRP A 74 1.58 -6.38 -9.07
C TRP A 74 0.30 -6.52 -8.23
N ALA A 75 0.33 -7.30 -7.14
CA ALA A 75 -0.83 -7.52 -6.27
C ALA A 75 -1.17 -6.28 -5.45
N VAL A 76 -0.15 -5.49 -5.08
CA VAL A 76 -0.34 -4.18 -4.43
C VAL A 76 -0.97 -3.20 -5.39
N GLN A 77 -0.47 -3.15 -6.62
CA GLN A 77 -1.05 -2.31 -7.69
C GLN A 77 -2.49 -2.73 -8.01
N TRP A 78 -2.75 -4.04 -8.05
CA TRP A 78 -4.09 -4.58 -8.25
C TRP A 78 -5.04 -4.14 -7.11
N LEU A 79 -4.62 -4.26 -5.85
CA LEU A 79 -5.44 -3.86 -4.71
C LEU A 79 -5.68 -2.35 -4.70
N GLN A 80 -4.65 -1.55 -4.99
CA GLN A 80 -4.77 -0.10 -5.14
C GLN A 80 -5.77 0.27 -6.24
N LYS A 81 -5.70 -0.37 -7.40
CA LYS A 81 -6.67 -0.18 -8.47
C LYS A 81 -8.08 -0.56 -8.02
N LYS A 82 -8.26 -1.71 -7.36
CA LYS A 82 -9.56 -2.17 -6.82
C LYS A 82 -10.13 -1.23 -5.76
N MET A 83 -9.28 -0.52 -5.04
CA MET A 83 -9.69 0.52 -4.08
C MET A 83 -10.14 1.81 -4.76
N SER A 84 -9.49 2.17 -5.85
CA SER A 84 -9.78 3.39 -6.62
C SER A 84 -10.89 3.19 -7.66
N GLU A 85 -11.30 1.94 -7.93
CA GLU A 85 -12.48 1.63 -8.73
C GLU A 85 -13.72 2.21 -8.04
N HIS A 86 -14.17 3.36 -8.52
CA HIS A 86 -15.38 3.99 -8.01
C HIS A 86 -16.60 3.25 -8.56
N CYS A 87 -17.31 2.52 -7.71
CA CYS A 87 -18.68 2.10 -8.03
C CYS A 87 -19.63 3.28 -7.73
N TRP A 88 -19.57 4.37 -8.50
CA TRP A 88 -20.64 5.36 -8.51
C TRP A 88 -21.85 4.76 -9.24
N ALA A 89 -22.56 3.83 -8.58
CA ALA A 89 -23.98 3.69 -8.78
C ALA A 89 -24.63 4.37 -7.57
N PRO A 90 -25.44 5.44 -7.74
CA PRO A 90 -26.27 5.92 -6.65
C PRO A 90 -27.11 4.71 -6.22
N GLN A 91 -26.92 4.26 -4.99
CA GLN A 91 -27.76 3.23 -4.40
C GLN A 91 -29.17 3.84 -4.37
N SER A 92 -30.02 3.39 -5.30
CA SER A 92 -31.44 3.66 -5.24
C SER A 92 -31.92 3.25 -3.85
N ASN A 93 -32.73 4.10 -3.27
CA ASN A 93 -33.25 3.98 -1.92
C ASN A 93 -34.08 2.70 -1.78
N VAL A 94 -33.42 1.58 -1.46
CA VAL A 94 -34.08 0.35 -1.03
C VAL A 94 -33.30 -0.18 0.16
N SER A 95 -33.63 0.37 1.33
CA SER A 95 -33.31 -0.28 2.58
C SER A 95 -33.91 -1.68 2.57
N ASN A 96 -33.13 -2.64 3.07
CA ASN A 96 -33.51 -4.00 3.44
C ASN A 96 -33.35 -5.10 2.35
N GLU A 97 -32.11 -5.54 2.12
CA GLU A 97 -31.68 -6.94 2.34
C GLU A 97 -30.16 -7.03 2.12
N THR A 98 -29.43 -7.39 3.18
CA THR A 98 -28.03 -7.82 3.16
C THR A 98 -26.99 -6.83 2.57
N SER A 99 -26.42 -5.97 3.43
CA SER A 99 -25.24 -5.12 3.14
C SER A 99 -23.94 -5.95 3.07
N THR A 100 -23.86 -6.97 2.20
CA THR A 100 -22.65 -7.77 1.98
C THR A 100 -21.84 -7.37 0.76
N ALA A 101 -22.34 -6.47 -0.09
CA ALA A 101 -21.59 -5.90 -1.22
C ALA A 101 -20.83 -4.62 -0.80
N LYS A 102 -20.01 -4.69 0.26
CA LYS A 102 -19.05 -3.60 0.53
C LYS A 102 -17.92 -3.70 -0.48
N THR A 103 -17.92 -2.78 -1.44
CA THR A 103 -16.78 -2.57 -2.34
C THR A 103 -15.50 -2.38 -1.52
N PHE A 104 -14.37 -2.88 -2.01
CA PHE A 104 -13.07 -2.84 -1.30
C PHE A 104 -12.77 -1.46 -0.72
N GLN A 105 -13.06 -0.40 -1.50
CA GLN A 105 -12.95 1.02 -1.13
C GLN A 105 -13.48 1.36 0.27
N ARG A 106 -14.59 0.73 0.71
CA ARG A 106 -15.26 1.06 1.97
C ARG A 106 -14.78 0.26 3.18
N THR A 107 -13.82 -0.66 3.01
CA THR A 107 -13.39 -1.55 4.09
C THR A 107 -12.05 -1.14 4.68
N ILE A 108 -12.05 -0.79 5.98
CA ILE A 108 -10.84 -0.42 6.75
C ILE A 108 -9.76 -1.51 6.60
N SER A 109 -10.16 -2.78 6.74
CA SER A 109 -9.21 -3.89 6.67
C SER A 109 -8.44 -3.97 5.35
N ALA A 110 -9.05 -3.55 4.24
CA ALA A 110 -8.39 -3.62 2.95
C ALA A 110 -7.54 -2.37 2.69
N GLN A 111 -7.89 -1.22 3.27
CA GLN A 111 -7.00 -0.05 3.33
C GLN A 111 -5.75 -0.34 4.15
N ASP A 112 -5.92 -0.94 5.35
CA ASP A 112 -4.80 -1.37 6.20
C ASP A 112 -3.90 -2.35 5.44
N THR A 113 -4.51 -3.36 4.79
CA THR A 113 -3.77 -4.34 3.98
C THR A 113 -2.93 -3.65 2.90
N LEU A 114 -3.50 -2.68 2.18
CA LEU A 114 -2.79 -1.93 1.15
C LEU A 114 -1.63 -1.10 1.74
N ALA A 115 -1.86 -0.43 2.87
CA ALA A 115 -0.83 0.38 3.53
C ALA A 115 0.37 -0.47 3.95
N TYR A 116 0.12 -1.60 4.62
CA TYR A 116 1.19 -2.53 5.02
C TYR A 116 1.91 -3.13 3.82
N ALA A 117 1.18 -3.54 2.78
CA ALA A 117 1.79 -4.10 1.57
C ALA A 117 2.68 -3.08 0.86
N THR A 118 2.25 -1.81 0.80
CA THR A 118 3.03 -0.72 0.21
C THR A 118 4.29 -0.43 1.02
N ALA A 119 4.18 -0.39 2.36
CA ALA A 119 5.34 -0.23 3.23
C ALA A 119 6.36 -1.36 3.04
N LEU A 120 5.90 -2.61 2.93
CA LEU A 120 6.76 -3.77 2.72
C LEU A 120 7.53 -3.70 1.40
N LEU A 121 6.95 -3.15 0.32
CA LEU A 121 7.66 -2.93 -0.95
C LEU A 121 8.74 -1.85 -0.83
N ASN A 122 8.46 -0.77 -0.10
CA ASN A 122 9.35 0.40 0.00
C ASN A 122 10.54 0.19 0.96
N GLU A 123 10.46 -0.78 1.88
CA GLU A 123 11.58 -1.09 2.79
C GLU A 123 12.85 -1.57 2.05
N LYS A 124 12.73 -2.06 0.81
CA LYS A 124 13.87 -2.52 0.00
C LYS A 124 14.82 -1.39 -0.41
N ASP A 125 14.30 -0.17 -0.60
CA ASP A 125 15.07 0.96 -1.12
C ASP A 125 15.98 1.64 -0.08
N GLN A 126 15.80 1.37 1.22
CA GLN A 126 16.61 1.97 2.29
C GLN A 126 17.90 1.20 2.62
N SER A 127 18.01 -0.08 2.26
CA SER A 127 19.19 -0.90 2.59
C SER A 127 20.41 -0.64 1.69
N GLY A 128 20.35 0.32 0.76
CA GLY A 128 21.42 0.65 -0.19
C GLY A 128 22.09 2.02 -0.03
N SER A 129 21.70 2.84 0.95
CA SER A 129 22.25 4.20 1.11
C SER A 129 22.92 4.36 2.48
N SER A 130 24.12 3.83 2.61
CA SER A 130 25.00 4.08 3.75
C SER A 130 26.47 3.99 3.33
N ASN A 131 26.87 4.82 2.37
CA ASN A 131 28.28 5.18 2.23
C ASN A 131 28.52 6.49 2.98
N GLY A 132 29.17 6.35 4.14
CA GLY A 132 29.67 7.46 4.94
C GLY A 132 30.50 8.41 4.08
N SER A 133 30.21 9.70 4.22
CA SER A 133 31.11 10.77 3.82
C SER A 133 31.49 11.52 5.07
N GLU A 134 32.50 11.02 5.76
CA GLU A 134 33.31 11.84 6.66
C GLU A 134 34.08 12.84 5.80
N SER A 135 33.78 14.12 5.95
CA SER A 135 34.78 15.20 5.84
C SER A 135 34.13 16.53 6.23
N SER A 136 34.44 16.97 7.46
CA SER A 136 34.62 18.40 7.70
C SER A 136 36.10 18.71 7.45
N PRO A 137 36.41 19.88 6.87
CA PRO A 137 37.05 20.87 7.72
C PRO A 137 36.48 22.28 7.53
N ALA A 138 36.72 23.09 8.57
CA ALA A 138 36.40 24.49 8.66
C ALA A 138 37.04 25.33 7.53
N ASN A 139 36.33 26.39 7.12
CA ASN A 139 37.00 27.59 6.60
C ASN A 139 36.26 28.83 7.09
N GLU A 140 36.99 29.63 7.86
CA GLU A 140 36.65 30.97 8.33
C GLU A 140 37.19 31.98 7.30
N ASN A 141 36.32 32.78 6.68
CA ASN A 141 36.63 34.16 6.29
C ASN A 141 35.50 34.83 5.47
N GLY A 142 35.33 36.13 5.71
CA GLY A 142 35.10 37.07 4.61
C GLY A 142 33.71 37.70 4.51
N ASP A 143 33.51 38.74 5.33
CA ASP A 143 32.83 40.00 4.99
C ASP A 143 32.54 40.23 3.48
N ARG A 144 31.27 40.50 3.13
CA ARG A 144 30.89 41.52 2.14
C ARG A 144 29.37 41.76 2.03
N SER A 145 29.05 43.04 2.13
CA SER A 145 27.74 43.70 2.11
C SER A 145 26.95 43.63 0.79
N MET A 146 25.65 43.95 0.90
CA MET A 146 24.72 44.55 -0.08
C MET A 146 24.28 43.67 -1.28
N GLN A 147 22.97 43.42 -1.42
CA GLN A 147 22.11 44.24 -2.29
C GLN A 147 20.60 43.86 -2.18
N GLN A 148 19.77 44.85 -2.51
CA GLN A 148 18.33 44.99 -2.35
C GLN A 148 17.45 44.16 -3.32
N GLY A 149 16.37 43.57 -2.78
CA GLY A 149 14.96 43.59 -3.26
C GLY A 149 14.57 43.08 -4.66
N PRO A 150 13.26 43.08 -5.02
CA PRO A 150 12.07 43.26 -4.17
C PRO A 150 11.00 42.15 -4.31
N ASP A 151 10.11 42.11 -3.32
CA ASP A 151 8.77 41.53 -3.34
C ASP A 151 8.00 41.80 -4.65
N SER A 152 7.22 40.82 -5.10
CA SER A 152 6.15 41.04 -6.08
C SER A 152 4.80 40.55 -5.57
N PRO A 153 3.70 41.29 -5.82
CA PRO A 153 2.48 41.19 -5.02
C PRO A 153 1.23 40.72 -5.80
N MET A 154 0.16 40.48 -5.04
CA MET A 154 -1.27 40.45 -5.39
C MET A 154 -1.77 39.21 -6.18
N ILE A 155 -2.94 38.64 -5.91
CA ILE A 155 -4.27 39.24 -6.12
C ILE A 155 -5.35 38.60 -5.23
N LEU A 156 -6.20 39.50 -4.72
CA LEU A 156 -7.50 39.32 -4.06
C LEU A 156 -8.49 38.53 -4.92
N GLY A 157 -9.14 37.53 -4.32
CA GLY A 157 -10.24 36.79 -4.93
C GLY A 157 -11.35 36.53 -3.92
N ASP A 158 -12.04 37.59 -3.49
CA ASP A 158 -13.33 37.45 -2.81
C ASP A 158 -14.39 37.01 -3.84
N SER A 159 -14.84 35.76 -3.74
CA SER A 159 -16.04 35.29 -4.44
C SER A 159 -17.17 35.18 -3.43
N LYS A 160 -17.86 36.31 -3.27
CA LYS A 160 -19.19 36.42 -2.69
C LYS A 160 -20.20 35.74 -3.62
N SER A 161 -20.90 34.73 -3.14
CA SER A 161 -22.14 34.24 -3.76
C SER A 161 -23.19 34.13 -2.65
N ASP A 162 -23.88 35.25 -2.45
CA ASP A 162 -25.09 35.31 -1.64
C ASP A 162 -26.26 34.74 -2.47
N LEU A 163 -26.87 33.71 -1.89
CA LEU A 163 -28.32 33.61 -1.66
C LEU A 163 -29.22 33.88 -2.88
N GLU A 164 -29.56 32.81 -3.62
CA GLU A 164 -30.72 32.84 -4.51
C GLU A 164 -32.02 32.63 -3.75
N ASP A 165 -32.97 33.46 -4.15
CA ASP A 165 -34.32 33.69 -3.66
C ASP A 165 -35.16 32.44 -3.42
N VAL A 166 -35.86 32.47 -2.29
CA VAL A 166 -37.06 31.71 -1.99
C VAL A 166 -38.25 32.46 -2.57
N ASP A 167 -39.11 31.80 -3.34
CA ASP A 167 -40.51 32.19 -3.47
C ASP A 167 -41.36 30.97 -3.94
N PRO A 168 -42.70 31.00 -3.84
CA PRO A 168 -43.47 30.36 -2.77
C PRO A 168 -44.32 29.15 -3.21
#